data_AF-A0A1I8GJW5-F1
#
_entry.id   AF-A0A1I8GJW5-F1
#
_cell.length_a   1.000
_cell.length_b   1.000
_cell.length_c   1.000
_cell.angle_alpha   90.00
_cell.angle_beta   90.00
_cell.angle_gamma   90.00
#
_symmetry.space_group_name_H-M   'P 1'
#
loop_
_entity.id
_entity.type
_entity.pdbx_description
1 polymer ?
#
loop_
_entity_poly.entity_id
_entity_poly.type
_entity_poly.pdbx_seq_one_letter_code
_entity_poly.pdbx_strand_id
1 'polypeptide(L)'
;PISHCQPGLTPIQLDHRRPAQPCLYTGGLSARQLGDLDDLANSMVVDAYLDIDSHKMSDRFRSSRHLRRYWRKVIERFCCDTDYDAAYHSLVFGDPISGQKCCLDEAAQRDPNLRLHLFRYLHLFDPRSGVQIQRCDRYRHEQGMGARIVSTRDWQAGESVSMLIGCAAELTPDEELHYLRPGVNDFSVIYSSRRQRSQLWLGPAAYINHDCEPNVELALQPATGSGAALHFYRTIRPIKRGQEVLLYYGPDFFGPGNCQCECETCELRGSGAFARTAAAASKPAPPSASPPLAPTCSPAAVLPVPPASLPQSAAPVASHQQCLNGSATTAAEAPRRRPSYSLRDTAV
;
A
#
# COMPACT_ATOMS: atom_id res chain seq x y z
N PRO A 1 50.58 -17.99 34.70
CA PRO A 1 49.42 -18.84 35.09
C PRO A 1 48.22 -17.95 35.44
N ILE A 2 47.45 -17.47 34.45
CA ILE A 2 46.17 -18.05 33.96
C ILE A 2 45.17 -18.14 35.15
N SER A 3 44.16 -17.28 35.31
CA SER A 3 42.87 -17.24 34.57
C SER A 3 41.98 -16.17 35.22
N HIS A 4 40.92 -15.56 34.67
CA HIS A 4 40.17 -15.71 33.42
C HIS A 4 39.51 -14.36 33.09
N CYS A 5 39.53 -13.98 31.82
CA CYS A 5 38.67 -12.95 31.25
C CYS A 5 37.20 -13.39 31.25
N GLN A 6 36.29 -12.48 31.59
CA GLN A 6 35.01 -12.35 30.90
C GLN A 6 34.97 -10.95 30.26
N PRO A 7 34.81 -10.83 28.93
CA PRO A 7 34.60 -9.53 28.31
C PRO A 7 33.17 -9.08 28.59
N GLY A 8 33.06 -8.03 29.41
CA GLY A 8 31.85 -7.25 29.54
C GLY A 8 31.44 -6.73 28.17
N LEU A 9 30.20 -7.03 27.80
CA LEU A 9 29.51 -6.44 26.66
C LEU A 9 29.68 -4.92 26.72
N THR A 10 30.45 -4.37 25.78
CA THR A 10 30.46 -2.94 25.50
C THR A 10 29.02 -2.51 25.21
N PRO A 11 28.55 -1.37 25.75
CA PRO A 11 27.24 -0.85 25.37
C PRO A 11 27.28 -0.62 23.86
N ILE A 12 26.44 -1.32 23.12
CA ILE A 12 26.18 -1.01 21.72
C ILE A 12 25.61 0.40 21.73
N GLN A 13 26.41 1.39 21.34
CA GLN A 13 25.90 2.71 20.96
C GLN A 13 24.96 2.47 19.78
N LEU A 14 23.65 2.36 20.05
CA LEU A 14 22.64 2.40 19.02
C LEU A 14 22.68 3.81 18.39
N ASP A 15 23.17 3.89 17.16
CA ASP A 15 23.10 5.10 16.35
C ASP A 15 21.62 5.38 16.05
N HIS A 16 21.01 6.27 16.83
CA HIS A 16 19.63 6.71 16.67
C HIS A 16 19.36 7.41 15.32
N ARG A 17 20.37 7.63 14.47
CA ARG A 17 20.23 8.32 13.16
C ARG A 17 19.92 7.40 11.98
N ARG A 18 19.80 6.08 12.20
CA ARG A 18 19.62 5.10 11.10
C ARG A 18 18.59 4.03 11.45
N PRO A 19 17.52 3.84 10.65
CA PRO A 19 16.88 2.53 10.62
C PRO A 19 17.90 1.55 10.02
N ALA A 20 18.44 0.67 10.86
CA ALA A 20 19.41 -0.37 10.44
C ALA A 20 18.78 -1.43 9.52
N GLN A 21 17.45 -1.44 9.39
CA GLN A 21 16.67 -2.38 8.60
C GLN A 21 15.41 -1.69 8.04
N PRO A 22 14.81 -2.22 6.95
CA PRO A 22 13.54 -1.73 6.43
C PRO A 22 12.45 -1.73 7.51
N CYS A 23 11.60 -0.72 7.52
CA CYS A 23 10.48 -0.62 8.45
C CYS A 23 9.33 -1.57 8.05
N LEU A 24 9.58 -2.88 8.13
CA LEU A 24 8.67 -3.94 7.68
C LEU A 24 7.29 -3.80 8.35
N TYR A 25 6.25 -4.16 7.62
CA TYR A 25 4.88 -4.15 8.14
C TYR A 25 4.45 -5.57 8.50
N THR A 26 4.09 -5.77 9.77
CA THR A 26 3.74 -7.08 10.32
C THR A 26 2.23 -7.33 10.40
N GLY A 27 1.40 -6.42 9.90
CA GLY A 27 -0.06 -6.51 10.01
C GLY A 27 -0.62 -5.94 11.32
N GLY A 28 -1.91 -6.21 11.57
CA GLY A 28 -2.61 -5.89 12.83
C GLY A 28 -3.57 -4.69 12.77
N LEU A 29 -3.50 -3.88 11.70
CA LEU A 29 -4.46 -2.79 11.48
C LEU A 29 -5.67 -3.28 10.68
N SER A 30 -6.85 -2.76 11.02
CA SER A 30 -8.03 -2.91 10.16
C SER A 30 -7.89 -2.08 8.87
N ALA A 31 -8.68 -2.37 7.85
CA ALA A 31 -8.64 -1.63 6.59
C ALA A 31 -8.86 -0.13 6.78
N ARG A 32 -9.81 0.25 7.64
CA ARG A 32 -10.06 1.65 8.00
C ARG A 32 -8.89 2.31 8.72
N GLN A 33 -8.28 1.62 9.70
CA GLN A 33 -7.13 2.18 10.41
C GLN A 33 -5.95 2.41 9.47
N LEU A 34 -5.70 1.44 8.57
CA LEU A 34 -4.65 1.57 7.56
C LEU A 34 -4.95 2.71 6.59
N GLY A 35 -6.19 2.83 6.11
CA GLY A 35 -6.61 3.92 5.21
C GLY A 35 -6.47 5.30 5.83
N ASP A 36 -6.91 5.49 7.08
CA ASP A 36 -6.80 6.79 7.75
C ASP A 36 -5.33 7.19 8.01
N LEU A 37 -4.48 6.22 8.35
CA LEU A 37 -3.03 6.40 8.50
C LEU A 37 -2.36 6.75 7.17
N ASP A 38 -2.75 6.05 6.11
CA ASP A 38 -2.21 6.21 4.77
C ASP A 38 -2.55 7.58 4.21
N ASP A 39 -3.81 8.00 4.27
CA ASP A 39 -4.26 9.30 3.78
C ASP A 39 -3.43 10.45 4.38
N LEU A 40 -3.18 10.38 5.70
CA LEU A 40 -2.36 11.37 6.40
C LEU A 40 -0.90 11.33 5.97
N ALA A 41 -0.26 10.15 6.01
CA ALA A 41 1.16 10.00 5.68
C ALA A 41 1.43 10.35 4.21
N ASN A 42 0.56 9.90 3.31
CA ASN A 42 0.60 10.20 1.88
C ASN A 42 0.50 11.70 1.63
N SER A 43 -0.38 12.40 2.35
CA SER A 43 -0.53 13.85 2.19
C SER A 43 0.63 14.65 2.78
N MET A 44 1.17 14.21 3.92
CA MET A 44 2.34 14.80 4.56
C MET A 44 3.60 14.65 3.70
N VAL A 45 3.73 13.55 2.96
CA VAL A 45 4.97 13.22 2.27
C VAL A 45 4.84 13.40 0.76
N VAL A 46 4.03 12.58 0.09
CA VAL A 46 3.98 12.52 -1.37
C VAL A 46 3.23 13.72 -1.97
N ASP A 47 2.02 14.02 -1.49
CA ASP A 47 1.25 15.16 -2.01
C ASP A 47 2.00 16.47 -1.79
N ALA A 48 2.60 16.63 -0.60
CA ALA A 48 3.39 17.80 -0.25
C ALA A 48 4.59 17.94 -1.19
N TYR A 49 5.36 16.87 -1.40
CA TYR A 49 6.56 16.91 -2.24
C TYR A 49 6.25 17.10 -3.73
N LEU A 50 5.34 16.30 -4.31
CA LEU A 50 5.03 16.32 -5.75
C LEU A 50 4.04 17.41 -6.16
N ASP A 51 3.40 18.07 -5.21
CA ASP A 51 2.34 19.07 -5.44
C ASP A 51 1.18 18.49 -6.27
N ILE A 52 0.70 17.32 -5.85
CA ILE A 52 -0.45 16.59 -6.40
C ILE A 52 -1.48 16.29 -5.32
N ASP A 53 -2.71 15.99 -5.70
CA ASP A 53 -3.70 15.39 -4.80
C ASP A 53 -3.83 13.91 -5.17
N SER A 54 -2.94 13.08 -4.62
CA SER A 54 -2.94 11.65 -4.91
C SER A 54 -4.16 10.96 -4.32
N HIS A 55 -4.33 9.67 -4.65
CA HIS A 55 -5.37 8.81 -4.11
C HIS A 55 -5.51 8.91 -2.58
N LYS A 56 -6.77 8.87 -2.11
CA LYS A 56 -7.14 8.84 -0.69
C LYS A 56 -8.28 7.86 -0.47
N MET A 57 -8.26 7.16 0.66
CA MET A 57 -9.34 6.28 1.08
C MET A 57 -10.57 7.07 1.53
N SER A 58 -10.35 8.22 2.16
CA SER A 58 -11.38 9.16 2.58
C SER A 58 -11.57 10.27 1.54
N ASP A 59 -12.77 10.35 0.98
CA ASP A 59 -13.21 11.43 0.07
C ASP A 59 -13.22 12.81 0.74
N ARG A 60 -13.22 12.85 2.07
CA ARG A 60 -13.25 14.09 2.86
C ARG A 60 -11.87 14.55 3.31
N PHE A 61 -10.83 13.73 3.14
CA PHE A 61 -9.49 14.11 3.58
C PHE A 61 -8.97 15.30 2.78
N ARG A 62 -8.60 16.39 3.45
CA ARG A 62 -8.05 17.60 2.82
C ARG A 62 -6.93 18.14 3.69
N SER A 63 -5.82 18.52 3.06
CA SER A 63 -4.74 19.26 3.70
C SER A 63 -4.67 20.70 3.15
N SER A 64 -4.37 21.66 4.03
CA SER A 64 -4.29 23.05 3.63
C SER A 64 -3.01 23.31 2.82
N ARG A 65 -3.06 24.27 1.88
CA ARG A 65 -1.88 24.67 1.09
C ARG A 65 -0.71 25.14 1.96
N HIS A 66 -1.02 25.76 3.10
CA HIS A 66 -0.02 26.20 4.07
C HIS A 66 0.74 25.01 4.68
N LEU A 67 0.00 24.00 5.18
CA LEU A 67 0.60 22.78 5.74
C LEU A 67 1.42 22.03 4.70
N ARG A 68 0.91 21.88 3.47
CA ARG A 68 1.65 21.22 2.38
C ARG A 68 2.97 21.91 2.06
N ARG A 69 3.00 23.25 2.07
CA ARG A 69 4.25 24.01 1.88
C ARG A 69 5.24 23.78 3.02
N TYR A 70 4.76 23.71 4.26
CA TYR A 70 5.61 23.38 5.40
C TYR A 70 6.17 21.95 5.28
N TRP A 71 5.31 20.96 5.04
CA TRP A 71 5.76 19.57 4.91
C TRP A 71 6.73 19.37 3.76
N ARG A 72 6.53 20.03 2.62
CA ARG A 72 7.48 20.03 1.50
C ARG A 72 8.89 20.41 1.97
N LYS A 73 9.03 21.47 2.76
CA LYS A 73 10.33 21.90 3.30
C LYS A 73 10.96 20.84 4.22
N VAL A 74 10.13 20.13 4.99
CA VAL A 74 10.60 19.02 5.83
C VAL A 74 11.15 17.88 4.97
N ILE A 75 10.45 17.51 3.89
CA ILE A 75 10.90 16.47 2.97
C ILE A 75 12.15 16.90 2.20
N GLU A 76 12.21 18.15 1.70
CA GLU A 76 13.40 18.71 1.04
C GLU A 76 14.64 18.68 1.96
N ARG A 77 14.46 19.00 3.24
CA ARG A 77 15.51 18.87 4.25
C ARG A 77 15.93 17.43 4.46
N PHE A 78 14.96 16.52 4.57
CA PHE A 78 15.22 15.08 4.70
C PHE A 78 16.02 14.53 3.51
N CYS A 79 15.75 14.99 2.28
CA CYS A 79 16.57 14.63 1.11
C CYS A 79 18.05 15.03 1.25
N CYS A 80 18.37 16.01 2.11
CA CYS A 80 19.74 16.46 2.36
C CYS A 80 20.41 15.73 3.53
N ASP A 81 19.71 15.55 4.66
CA ASP A 81 20.30 15.00 5.89
C ASP A 81 19.94 13.53 6.17
N THR A 82 18.87 13.01 5.55
CA THR A 82 18.32 11.66 5.77
C THR A 82 18.01 11.38 7.25
N ASP A 83 17.69 12.42 8.04
CA ASP A 83 17.38 12.29 9.46
C ASP A 83 15.90 11.97 9.68
N TYR A 84 15.61 10.68 9.84
CA TYR A 84 14.25 10.16 10.02
C TYR A 84 13.57 10.71 11.28
N ASP A 85 14.32 10.87 12.37
CA ASP A 85 13.77 11.33 13.65
C ASP A 85 13.44 12.82 13.60
N ALA A 86 14.35 13.63 13.04
CA ALA A 86 14.10 15.05 12.84
C ALA A 86 12.92 15.29 11.88
N ALA A 87 12.84 14.53 10.78
CA ALA A 87 11.73 14.62 9.83
C ALA A 87 10.40 14.23 10.48
N TYR A 88 10.34 13.09 11.17
CA TYR A 88 9.13 12.66 11.90
C TYR A 88 8.70 13.70 12.93
N HIS A 89 9.64 14.20 13.74
CA HIS A 89 9.33 15.18 14.76
C HIS A 89 8.73 16.45 14.13
N SER A 90 9.32 16.93 13.04
CA SER A 90 8.85 18.12 12.31
C SER A 90 7.47 17.90 11.68
N LEU A 91 7.21 16.73 11.08
CA LEU A 91 5.92 16.40 10.46
C LEU A 91 4.79 16.30 11.50
N VAL A 92 5.07 15.67 12.63
CA VAL A 92 4.04 15.32 13.64
C VAL A 92 3.82 16.43 14.65
N PHE A 93 4.87 17.08 15.16
CA PHE A 93 4.76 18.07 16.24
C PHE A 93 4.85 19.52 15.74
N GLY A 94 5.16 19.73 14.46
CA GLY A 94 5.45 21.05 13.91
C GLY A 94 6.87 21.51 14.23
N ASP A 95 7.13 22.79 14.00
CA ASP A 95 8.45 23.39 14.20
C ASP A 95 8.30 24.72 14.95
N PRO A 96 8.74 24.78 16.22
CA PRO A 96 8.70 26.00 17.01
C PRO A 96 9.50 27.16 16.41
N ILE A 97 10.56 26.87 15.65
CA ILE A 97 11.46 27.88 15.09
C ILE A 97 10.77 28.61 13.94
N SER A 98 10.09 27.89 13.05
CA SER A 98 9.28 28.49 11.98
C SER A 98 7.90 28.96 12.44
N GLY A 99 7.52 28.71 13.70
CA GLY A 99 6.19 29.02 14.24
C GLY A 99 5.08 28.08 13.77
N GLN A 100 5.42 27.00 13.07
CA GLN A 100 4.46 26.01 12.61
C GLN A 100 3.91 25.22 13.79
N LYS A 101 2.60 25.32 14.02
CA LYS A 101 1.90 24.55 15.06
C LYS A 101 1.62 23.12 14.58
N CYS A 102 1.56 22.20 15.55
CA CYS A 102 1.08 20.84 15.35
C CYS A 102 -0.36 20.84 14.81
N CYS A 103 -0.61 20.04 13.78
CA CYS A 103 -1.93 19.89 13.14
C CYS A 103 -2.68 18.60 13.57
N LEU A 104 -2.07 17.79 14.45
CA LEU A 104 -2.58 16.49 14.88
C LEU A 104 -3.06 16.52 16.33
N ASP A 105 -3.97 15.61 16.68
CA ASP A 105 -4.32 15.40 18.08
C ASP A 105 -3.27 14.58 18.86
N GLU A 106 -3.36 14.60 20.19
CA GLU A 106 -2.40 13.91 21.05
C GLU A 106 -2.41 12.38 20.86
N ALA A 107 -3.54 11.82 20.43
CA ALA A 107 -3.67 10.38 20.21
C ALA A 107 -2.91 9.96 18.94
N ALA A 108 -3.04 10.71 17.85
CA ALA A 108 -2.29 10.50 16.62
C ALA A 108 -0.79 10.72 16.83
N GLN A 109 -0.40 11.75 17.58
CA GLN A 109 1.00 12.03 17.92
C GLN A 109 1.68 10.89 18.69
N ARG A 110 0.91 10.11 19.47
CA ARG A 110 1.39 8.98 20.27
C ARG A 110 1.21 7.63 19.57
N ASP A 111 0.62 7.58 18.38
CA ASP A 111 0.38 6.32 17.67
C ASP A 111 1.70 5.81 17.05
N PRO A 112 2.24 4.66 17.50
CA PRO A 112 3.46 4.11 16.93
C PRO A 112 3.30 3.71 15.45
N ASN A 113 2.07 3.39 15.01
CA ASN A 113 1.81 3.03 13.62
C ASN A 113 2.00 4.23 12.69
N LEU A 114 1.65 5.45 13.12
CA LEU A 114 1.89 6.66 12.34
C LEU A 114 3.38 6.87 12.09
N ARG A 115 4.20 6.70 13.14
CA ARG A 115 5.67 6.80 13.03
C ARG A 115 6.24 5.80 12.04
N LEU A 116 5.86 4.53 12.16
CA LEU A 116 6.32 3.48 11.25
C LEU A 116 5.85 3.72 9.82
N HIS A 117 4.61 4.19 9.63
CA HIS A 117 4.06 4.46 8.29
C HIS A 117 4.74 5.65 7.61
N LEU A 118 4.99 6.75 8.35
CA LEU A 118 5.78 7.88 7.85
C LEU A 118 7.20 7.47 7.47
N PHE A 119 7.86 6.60 8.26
CA PHE A 119 9.19 6.09 7.91
C PHE A 119 9.18 5.32 6.58
N ARG A 120 8.14 4.53 6.32
CA ARG A 120 7.98 3.84 5.03
C ARG A 120 7.89 4.83 3.87
N TYR A 121 7.13 5.91 4.03
CA TYR A 121 7.05 6.98 3.03
C TYR A 121 8.37 7.73 2.84
N LEU A 122 9.10 8.01 3.93
CA LEU A 122 10.41 8.64 3.85
C LEU A 122 11.45 7.78 3.10
N HIS A 123 11.30 6.45 3.07
CA HIS A 123 12.16 5.60 2.25
C HIS A 123 12.15 5.96 0.76
N LEU A 124 11.07 6.55 0.23
CA LEU A 124 11.01 7.02 -1.17
C LEU A 124 12.02 8.14 -1.48
N PHE A 125 12.57 8.77 -0.45
CA PHE A 125 13.51 9.89 -0.54
C PHE A 125 14.91 9.54 -0.02
N ASP A 126 15.07 8.33 0.52
CA ASP A 126 16.36 7.82 0.98
C ASP A 126 17.15 7.26 -0.22
N PRO A 127 18.36 7.77 -0.52
CA PRO A 127 19.17 7.29 -1.65
C PRO A 127 19.47 5.78 -1.60
N ARG A 128 19.44 5.17 -0.41
CA ARG A 128 19.71 3.74 -0.21
C ARG A 128 18.55 2.85 -0.65
N SER A 129 17.35 3.41 -0.82
CA SER A 129 16.18 2.64 -1.26
C SER A 129 16.34 2.09 -2.68
N GLY A 130 17.21 2.71 -3.48
CA GLY A 130 17.41 2.37 -4.90
C GLY A 130 16.21 2.73 -5.79
N VAL A 131 15.22 3.43 -5.24
CA VAL A 131 14.04 3.94 -5.94
C VAL A 131 13.76 5.39 -5.56
N GLN A 132 12.88 6.03 -6.32
CA GLN A 132 12.35 7.35 -6.01
C GLN A 132 10.94 7.48 -6.59
N ILE A 133 10.14 8.40 -6.04
CA ILE A 133 8.82 8.72 -6.57
C ILE A 133 8.87 9.92 -7.52
N GLN A 134 8.11 9.88 -8.62
CA GLN A 134 7.98 10.95 -9.59
C GLN A 134 6.50 11.14 -10.00
N ARG A 135 6.14 12.31 -10.52
CA ARG A 135 4.82 12.52 -11.13
C ARG A 135 4.64 11.60 -12.35
N CYS A 136 3.40 11.17 -12.56
CA CYS A 136 2.98 10.38 -13.71
C CYS A 136 1.66 10.97 -14.25
N ASP A 137 1.60 11.21 -15.56
CA ASP A 137 0.43 11.71 -16.28
C ASP A 137 -0.08 10.73 -17.34
N ARG A 138 0.47 9.51 -17.35
CA ARG A 138 0.17 8.48 -18.35
C ARG A 138 -1.27 7.97 -18.26
N TYR A 139 -1.76 7.72 -17.05
CA TYR A 139 -3.02 7.01 -16.82
C TYR A 139 -4.19 7.98 -16.73
N ARG A 140 -5.18 7.85 -17.61
CA ARG A 140 -6.28 8.82 -17.75
C ARG A 140 -7.16 8.91 -16.51
N HIS A 141 -7.32 7.79 -15.80
CA HIS A 141 -8.15 7.73 -14.60
C HIS A 141 -7.57 8.55 -13.45
N GLU A 142 -6.27 8.85 -13.45
CA GLU A 142 -5.59 9.63 -12.41
C GLU A 142 -5.67 11.15 -12.63
N GLN A 143 -6.26 11.62 -13.74
CA GLN A 143 -6.50 13.04 -14.02
C GLN A 143 -5.26 13.94 -13.89
N GLY A 144 -4.07 13.41 -14.21
CA GLY A 144 -2.79 14.14 -14.10
C GLY A 144 -2.26 14.32 -12.67
N MET A 145 -2.89 13.65 -11.69
CA MET A 145 -2.47 13.61 -10.29
C MET A 145 -1.79 12.28 -9.92
N GLY A 146 -1.31 11.56 -10.94
CA GLY A 146 -0.62 10.29 -10.79
C GLY A 146 0.82 10.42 -10.32
N ALA A 147 1.37 9.29 -9.88
CA ALA A 147 2.78 9.15 -9.57
C ALA A 147 3.29 7.76 -9.97
N ARG A 148 4.62 7.62 -10.00
CA ARG A 148 5.29 6.37 -10.36
C ARG A 148 6.56 6.18 -9.56
N ILE A 149 6.96 4.91 -9.40
CA ILE A 149 8.23 4.54 -8.79
C ILE A 149 9.28 4.34 -9.87
N VAL A 150 10.40 5.06 -9.78
CA VAL A 150 11.50 5.02 -10.74
C VAL A 150 12.77 4.54 -10.05
N SER A 151 13.54 3.70 -10.73
CA SER A 151 14.81 3.22 -10.21
C SER A 151 15.88 4.32 -10.17
N THR A 152 16.63 4.42 -9.07
CA THR A 152 17.78 5.34 -8.93
C THR A 152 19.13 4.65 -9.18
N ARG A 153 19.13 3.32 -9.38
CA ARG A 153 20.32 2.51 -9.68
C ARG A 153 20.01 1.41 -10.69
N ASP A 154 21.04 0.66 -11.08
CA ASP A 154 20.85 -0.58 -11.83
C ASP A 154 20.52 -1.72 -10.88
N TRP A 155 19.52 -2.53 -11.22
CA TRP A 155 19.14 -3.77 -10.55
C TRP A 155 19.37 -4.97 -11.47
N GLN A 156 19.78 -6.08 -10.88
CA GLN A 156 19.86 -7.42 -11.47
C GLN A 156 18.61 -8.22 -11.12
N ALA A 157 18.29 -9.21 -11.95
CA ALA A 157 17.19 -10.13 -11.66
C ALA A 157 17.43 -10.88 -10.34
N GLY A 158 16.38 -11.04 -9.55
CA GLY A 158 16.39 -11.72 -8.24
C GLY A 158 16.69 -10.80 -7.05
N GLU A 159 17.10 -9.55 -7.28
CA GLU A 159 17.32 -8.59 -6.19
C GLU A 159 16.00 -8.15 -5.53
N SER A 160 16.07 -7.88 -4.22
CA SER A 160 14.95 -7.41 -3.41
C SER A 160 14.94 -5.87 -3.34
N VAL A 161 13.79 -5.26 -3.64
CA VAL A 161 13.55 -3.82 -3.46
C VAL A 161 13.08 -3.57 -2.02
N SER A 162 13.95 -3.85 -1.06
CA SER A 162 13.58 -4.07 0.34
C SER A 162 13.02 -2.86 1.09
N MET A 163 13.29 -1.64 0.63
CA MET A 163 12.80 -0.40 1.25
C MET A 163 11.49 0.13 0.64
N LEU A 164 11.00 -0.48 -0.44
CA LEU A 164 9.69 -0.18 -1.01
C LEU A 164 8.65 -1.08 -0.36
N ILE A 165 7.93 -0.52 0.62
CA ILE A 165 7.09 -1.31 1.53
C ILE A 165 5.62 -1.05 1.23
N GLY A 166 4.86 -2.13 1.03
CA GLY A 166 3.39 -2.11 1.01
C GLY A 166 2.83 -2.64 2.32
N CYS A 167 1.72 -2.04 2.76
CA CYS A 167 0.96 -2.48 3.93
C CYS A 167 -0.36 -3.08 3.46
N ALA A 168 -0.69 -4.29 3.92
CA ALA A 168 -1.92 -4.97 3.53
C ALA A 168 -2.86 -5.12 4.73
N ALA A 169 -4.14 -4.81 4.55
CA ALA A 169 -5.21 -5.12 5.49
C ALA A 169 -6.24 -6.02 4.79
N GLU A 170 -6.69 -7.06 5.49
CA GLU A 170 -7.78 -7.89 4.98
C GLU A 170 -9.11 -7.14 5.13
N LEU A 171 -9.95 -7.25 4.11
CA LEU A 171 -11.29 -6.69 4.13
C LEU A 171 -12.28 -7.77 4.55
N THR A 172 -13.08 -7.46 5.57
CA THR A 172 -14.30 -8.22 5.85
C THR A 172 -15.35 -7.95 4.75
N PRO A 173 -16.36 -8.83 4.56
CA PRO A 173 -17.43 -8.58 3.59
C PRO A 173 -18.18 -7.27 3.85
N ASP A 174 -18.36 -6.93 5.12
CA ASP A 174 -19.01 -5.68 5.52
C ASP A 174 -18.16 -4.45 5.18
N GLU A 175 -16.84 -4.52 5.35
CA GLU A 175 -15.92 -3.46 4.91
C GLU A 175 -15.88 -3.38 3.39
N GLU A 176 -15.81 -4.50 2.68
CA GLU A 176 -15.84 -4.52 1.21
C GLU A 176 -17.12 -3.85 0.66
N LEU A 177 -18.28 -4.08 1.29
CA LEU A 177 -19.54 -3.50 0.86
C LEU A 177 -19.72 -2.02 1.26
N HIS A 178 -19.26 -1.62 2.44
CA HIS A 178 -19.60 -0.29 3.01
C HIS A 178 -18.43 0.70 3.08
N TYR A 179 -17.19 0.22 3.03
CA TYR A 179 -16.01 1.08 3.09
C TYR A 179 -15.46 1.41 1.69
N LEU A 180 -15.53 0.45 0.77
CA LEU A 180 -15.12 0.65 -0.61
C LEU A 180 -16.24 1.29 -1.44
N ARG A 181 -15.86 2.19 -2.33
CA ARG A 181 -16.70 2.86 -3.31
C ARG A 181 -16.07 2.64 -4.68
N PRO A 182 -16.77 1.94 -5.59
CA PRO A 182 -16.24 1.63 -6.91
C PRO A 182 -15.77 2.89 -7.67
N GLY A 183 -14.55 2.85 -8.19
CA GLY A 183 -13.92 3.95 -8.93
C GLY A 183 -13.53 5.17 -8.08
N VAL A 184 -13.51 5.05 -6.75
CA VAL A 184 -13.15 6.16 -5.84
C VAL A 184 -12.00 5.77 -4.93
N ASN A 185 -12.14 4.70 -4.14
CA ASN A 185 -11.13 4.28 -3.15
C ASN A 185 -10.81 2.77 -3.22
N ASP A 186 -11.05 2.16 -4.38
CA ASP A 186 -10.76 0.76 -4.72
C ASP A 186 -9.50 0.61 -5.61
N PHE A 187 -8.68 1.67 -5.68
CA PHE A 187 -7.49 1.76 -6.55
C PHE A 187 -6.40 0.71 -6.26
N SER A 188 -6.39 0.11 -5.06
CA SER A 188 -5.36 -0.84 -4.62
C SER A 188 -5.92 -2.06 -3.89
N VAL A 189 -7.08 -2.53 -4.34
CA VAL A 189 -7.72 -3.74 -3.81
C VAL A 189 -7.33 -4.95 -4.66
N ILE A 190 -6.81 -5.99 -4.01
CA ILE A 190 -6.43 -7.24 -4.66
C ILE A 190 -7.20 -8.40 -4.01
N TYR A 191 -7.80 -9.24 -4.84
CA TYR A 191 -8.45 -10.46 -4.35
C TYR A 191 -7.42 -11.59 -4.16
N SER A 192 -7.36 -12.14 -2.95
CA SER A 192 -6.51 -13.30 -2.66
C SER A 192 -7.30 -14.60 -2.85
N SER A 193 -7.05 -15.35 -3.92
CA SER A 193 -7.65 -16.68 -4.12
C SER A 193 -7.24 -17.68 -3.03
N ARG A 194 -6.03 -17.54 -2.46
CA ARG A 194 -5.56 -18.43 -1.38
C ARG A 194 -6.36 -18.24 -0.09
N ARG A 195 -6.68 -16.98 0.25
CA ARG A 195 -7.42 -16.65 1.48
C ARG A 195 -8.92 -16.50 1.25
N GLN A 196 -9.36 -16.49 0.00
CA GLN A 196 -10.75 -16.21 -0.41
C GLN A 196 -11.27 -14.88 0.17
N ARG A 197 -10.40 -13.86 0.17
CA ARG A 197 -10.67 -12.53 0.74
C ARG A 197 -10.00 -11.44 -0.07
N SER A 198 -10.65 -10.28 -0.14
CA SER A 198 -10.08 -9.04 -0.66
C SER A 198 -9.09 -8.45 0.35
N GLN A 199 -8.02 -7.86 -0.16
CA GLN A 199 -6.99 -7.20 0.62
C GLN A 199 -6.80 -5.78 0.09
N LEU A 200 -6.79 -4.81 0.99
CA LEU A 200 -6.47 -3.42 0.71
C LEU A 200 -4.95 -3.23 0.87
N TRP A 201 -4.29 -2.78 -0.18
CA TRP A 201 -2.84 -2.54 -0.22
C TRP A 201 -2.55 -1.04 -0.23
N LEU A 202 -1.85 -0.54 0.77
CA LEU A 202 -1.53 0.88 0.91
C LEU A 202 -0.05 1.10 1.22
N GLY A 203 0.35 2.34 1.39
CA GLY A 203 1.72 2.75 1.62
C GLY A 203 2.50 3.01 0.31
N PRO A 204 3.82 3.23 0.41
CA PRO A 204 4.68 3.63 -0.71
C PRO A 204 4.58 2.74 -1.95
N ALA A 205 4.42 1.43 -1.76
CA ALA A 205 4.36 0.49 -2.86
C ALA A 205 3.04 0.52 -3.67
N ALA A 206 2.00 1.21 -3.17
CA ALA A 206 0.78 1.46 -3.93
C ALA A 206 1.01 2.37 -5.15
N TYR A 207 2.18 3.02 -5.26
CA TYR A 207 2.60 3.81 -6.43
C TYR A 207 3.35 3.01 -7.50
N ILE A 208 3.54 1.69 -7.31
CA ILE A 208 4.10 0.83 -8.36
C ILE A 208 3.01 0.61 -9.40
N ASN A 209 3.18 1.15 -10.60
CA ASN A 209 2.18 1.04 -11.66
C ASN A 209 2.12 -0.36 -12.27
N HIS A 210 1.01 -0.62 -12.96
CA HIS A 210 0.82 -1.85 -13.70
C HIS A 210 1.57 -1.85 -15.04
N ASP A 211 2.19 -2.98 -15.36
CA ASP A 211 2.51 -3.33 -16.74
C ASP A 211 2.24 -4.82 -17.02
N CYS A 212 1.74 -5.12 -18.23
CA CYS A 212 1.48 -6.49 -18.68
C CYS A 212 2.77 -7.33 -18.85
N GLU A 213 3.93 -6.69 -18.95
CA GLU A 213 5.26 -7.28 -18.94
C GLU A 213 6.12 -6.61 -17.84
N PRO A 214 5.83 -6.90 -16.56
CA PRO A 214 6.41 -6.20 -15.43
C PRO A 214 7.91 -6.47 -15.30
N ASN A 215 8.56 -5.75 -14.39
CA ASN A 215 9.96 -6.00 -14.01
C ASN A 215 10.15 -6.36 -12.53
N VAL A 216 9.10 -6.25 -11.72
CA VAL A 216 9.03 -6.80 -10.37
C VAL A 216 7.83 -7.71 -10.18
N GLU A 217 7.92 -8.59 -9.20
CA GLU A 217 6.81 -9.40 -8.70
C GLU A 217 6.69 -9.24 -7.18
N LEU A 218 5.49 -9.48 -6.65
CA LEU A 218 5.25 -9.56 -5.23
C LEU A 218 5.61 -10.97 -4.73
N ALA A 219 6.72 -11.07 -4.00
CA ALA A 219 7.18 -12.31 -3.40
C ALA A 219 6.81 -12.39 -1.91
N LEU A 220 6.67 -13.61 -1.42
CA LEU A 220 6.44 -13.91 -0.01
C LEU A 220 7.73 -14.43 0.61
N GLN A 221 8.22 -13.74 1.63
CA GLN A 221 9.24 -14.29 2.51
C GLN A 221 8.55 -15.13 3.59
N PRO A 222 8.82 -16.45 3.67
CA PRO A 222 8.29 -17.29 4.73
C PRO A 222 8.70 -16.75 6.09
N ALA A 223 7.80 -16.84 7.06
CA ALA A 223 8.13 -16.51 8.43
C ALA A 223 9.21 -17.46 8.95
N THR A 224 10.27 -16.91 9.53
CA THR A 224 11.19 -17.68 10.37
C THR A 224 10.60 -17.76 11.78
N GLY A 225 10.09 -18.94 12.17
CA GLY A 225 9.45 -19.15 13.47
C GLY A 225 7.99 -18.67 13.51
N SER A 226 7.54 -18.12 14.64
CA SER A 226 6.15 -17.70 14.89
C SER A 226 5.73 -16.37 14.23
N GLY A 227 6.54 -15.83 13.30
CA GLY A 227 6.29 -14.54 12.66
C GLY A 227 5.20 -14.59 11.59
N ALA A 228 4.75 -13.41 11.13
CA ALA A 228 3.95 -13.29 9.93
C ALA A 228 4.85 -13.38 8.68
N ALA A 229 4.36 -14.01 7.61
CA ALA A 229 5.03 -13.96 6.31
C ALA A 229 5.03 -12.51 5.79
N LEU A 230 6.17 -12.06 5.29
CA LEU A 230 6.36 -10.68 4.84
C LEU A 230 6.35 -10.63 3.32
N HIS A 231 5.57 -9.70 2.76
CA HIS A 231 5.61 -9.45 1.34
C HIS A 231 6.77 -8.51 1.01
N PHE A 232 7.45 -8.77 -0.10
CA PHE A 232 8.50 -7.90 -0.63
C PHE A 232 8.48 -7.93 -2.15
N TYR A 233 9.04 -6.90 -2.77
CA TYR A 233 9.14 -6.81 -4.22
C TYR A 233 10.47 -7.38 -4.68
N ARG A 234 10.40 -8.37 -5.57
CA ARG A 234 11.57 -9.01 -6.18
C ARG A 234 11.64 -8.62 -7.65
N THR A 235 12.81 -8.20 -8.09
CA THR A 235 13.08 -7.98 -9.51
C THR A 235 13.08 -9.31 -10.26
N ILE A 236 12.39 -9.39 -11.39
CA ILE A 236 12.32 -10.61 -12.22
C ILE A 236 13.18 -10.49 -13.49
N ARG A 237 13.61 -9.27 -13.82
CA ARG A 237 14.54 -8.94 -14.90
C ARG A 237 15.36 -7.70 -14.52
N PRO A 238 16.50 -7.43 -15.19
CA PRO A 238 17.28 -6.24 -14.90
C PRO A 238 16.47 -4.94 -15.07
N ILE A 239 16.70 -3.97 -14.19
CA ILE A 239 16.08 -2.64 -14.23
C ILE A 239 17.20 -1.61 -14.25
N LYS A 240 17.28 -0.79 -15.29
CA LYS A 240 18.28 0.28 -15.40
C LYS A 240 17.88 1.50 -14.60
N ARG A 241 18.87 2.27 -14.14
CA ARG A 241 18.62 3.59 -13.55
C ARG A 241 17.74 4.42 -14.48
N GLY A 242 16.70 5.04 -13.93
CA GLY A 242 15.73 5.84 -14.67
C GLY A 242 14.55 5.04 -15.26
N GLN A 243 14.58 3.71 -15.24
CA GLN A 243 13.43 2.90 -15.62
C GLN A 243 12.40 2.83 -14.49
N GLU A 244 11.14 2.75 -14.86
CA GLU A 244 10.01 2.59 -13.94
C GLU A 244 10.01 1.18 -13.34
N VAL A 245 9.67 1.08 -12.05
CA VAL A 245 9.40 -0.19 -11.37
C VAL A 245 7.93 -0.52 -11.61
N LEU A 246 7.67 -1.68 -12.21
CA LEU A 246 6.36 -2.07 -12.74
C LEU A 246 5.97 -3.46 -12.25
N LEU A 247 4.74 -3.59 -11.78
CA LEU A 247 4.15 -4.82 -11.24
C LEU A 247 3.03 -5.31 -12.15
N TYR A 248 2.75 -6.61 -12.14
CA TYR A 248 1.52 -7.13 -12.73
C TYR A 248 0.45 -7.32 -11.66
N TYR A 249 -0.66 -6.60 -11.80
CA TYR A 249 -1.75 -6.61 -10.80
C TYR A 249 -2.64 -7.85 -10.92
N GLY A 250 -2.79 -8.38 -12.12
CA GLY A 250 -3.70 -9.49 -12.40
C GLY A 250 -4.24 -9.45 -13.84
N PRO A 251 -4.90 -10.52 -14.29
CA PRO A 251 -5.38 -10.67 -15.67
C PRO A 251 -6.59 -9.83 -16.03
N ASP A 252 -7.39 -9.42 -15.06
CA ASP A 252 -8.67 -8.74 -15.28
C ASP A 252 -8.80 -7.45 -14.46
N PHE A 253 -7.67 -6.85 -14.05
CA PHE A 253 -7.69 -5.65 -13.20
C PHE A 253 -8.28 -4.46 -13.95
N PHE A 254 -7.89 -4.27 -15.22
CA PHE A 254 -8.42 -3.23 -16.10
C PHE A 254 -9.50 -3.81 -17.02
N GLY A 255 -10.52 -4.41 -16.42
CA GLY A 255 -11.60 -5.13 -17.10
C GLY A 255 -11.16 -6.50 -17.64
N PRO A 256 -12.08 -7.29 -18.23
CA PRO A 256 -11.79 -8.64 -18.71
C PRO A 256 -10.61 -8.65 -19.70
N GLY A 257 -9.62 -9.51 -19.44
CA GLY A 257 -8.39 -9.63 -20.22
C GLY A 257 -7.56 -8.34 -20.28
N ASN A 258 -7.67 -7.47 -19.27
CA ASN A 258 -7.03 -6.15 -19.22
C ASN A 258 -7.34 -5.29 -20.47
N CYS A 259 -8.55 -5.41 -21.01
CA CYS A 259 -8.98 -4.69 -22.22
C CYS A 259 -8.97 -3.17 -22.09
N GLN A 260 -8.89 -2.62 -20.87
CA GLN A 260 -8.79 -1.18 -20.61
C GLN A 260 -7.40 -0.76 -20.12
N CYS A 261 -6.40 -1.65 -20.18
CA CYS A 261 -5.05 -1.36 -19.69
C CYS A 261 -4.33 -0.33 -20.57
N GLU A 262 -3.72 0.67 -19.91
CA GLU A 262 -2.99 1.78 -20.53
C GLU A 262 -1.46 1.67 -20.35
N CYS A 263 -0.93 0.49 -20.00
CA CYS A 263 0.51 0.28 -19.81
C CYS A 263 1.32 0.40 -21.12
N GLU A 264 2.64 0.56 -21.02
CA GLU A 264 3.54 0.73 -22.18
C GLU A 264 3.55 -0.53 -23.05
N THR A 265 3.53 -1.72 -22.44
CA THR A 265 3.45 -2.98 -23.18
C THR A 265 2.18 -3.09 -24.03
N CYS A 266 1.03 -2.65 -23.51
CA CYS A 266 -0.23 -2.64 -24.28
C CYS A 266 -0.18 -1.65 -25.44
N GLU A 267 0.42 -0.47 -25.23
CA GLU A 267 0.62 0.53 -26.28
C GLU A 267 1.47 -0.02 -27.43
N LEU A 268 2.62 -0.62 -27.11
CA LEU A 268 3.54 -1.22 -28.09
C LEU A 268 2.90 -2.37 -28.87
N ARG A 269 2.04 -3.17 -28.23
CA ARG A 269 1.37 -4.33 -28.85
C ARG A 269 0.07 -3.96 -29.56
N GLY A 270 -0.43 -2.74 -29.41
CA GLY A 270 -1.76 -2.35 -29.90
C GLY A 270 -2.88 -3.16 -29.24
N SER A 271 -2.75 -3.44 -27.94
CA SER A 271 -3.73 -4.18 -27.12
C SER A 271 -4.24 -3.31 -25.96
N GLY A 272 -5.05 -3.87 -25.05
CA GLY A 272 -5.66 -3.10 -23.97
C GLY A 272 -6.48 -1.93 -24.51
N ALA A 273 -6.35 -0.76 -23.89
CA ALA A 273 -7.02 0.46 -24.32
C ALA A 273 -6.60 0.96 -25.72
N PHE A 274 -5.49 0.43 -26.28
CA PHE A 274 -4.94 0.79 -27.58
C PHE A 274 -5.37 -0.17 -28.70
N ALA A 275 -6.18 -1.17 -28.39
CA ALA A 275 -6.76 -2.05 -29.40
C ALA A 275 -7.59 -1.23 -30.39
N ARG A 276 -7.17 -1.21 -31.66
CA ARG A 276 -7.96 -0.58 -32.72
C ARG A 276 -9.25 -1.37 -32.86
N THR A 277 -10.39 -0.74 -32.63
CA THR A 277 -11.68 -1.32 -33.02
C THR A 277 -11.62 -1.62 -34.51
N ALA A 278 -11.68 -2.91 -34.86
CA ALA A 278 -11.82 -3.37 -36.24
C ALA A 278 -13.24 -3.06 -36.76
N ALA A 279 -13.63 -1.77 -36.75
CA ALA A 279 -14.95 -1.28 -37.12
C ALA A 279 -14.89 0.03 -37.93
N ALA A 280 -13.86 0.21 -38.75
CA ALA A 280 -13.81 1.29 -39.75
C ALA A 280 -13.23 0.86 -41.12
N ALA A 281 -13.23 -0.44 -41.42
CA ALA A 281 -12.82 -0.95 -42.73
C ALA A 281 -13.52 -2.28 -43.08
N SER A 282 -14.84 -2.33 -43.04
CA SER A 282 -15.59 -3.29 -43.84
C SER A 282 -16.81 -2.59 -44.45
N LYS A 283 -16.84 -2.55 -45.78
CA LYS A 283 -17.95 -2.02 -46.59
C LYS A 283 -19.26 -2.74 -46.23
N PRO A 284 -20.43 -2.07 -46.36
CA PRO A 284 -21.71 -2.72 -46.14
C PRO A 284 -21.99 -3.74 -47.25
N ALA A 285 -22.25 -4.99 -46.87
CA ALA A 285 -22.83 -6.00 -47.76
C ALA A 285 -24.37 -5.90 -47.70
N PRO A 286 -25.10 -6.21 -48.80
CA PRO A 286 -26.54 -5.99 -48.90
C PRO A 286 -27.37 -7.04 -48.12
N PRO A 287 -28.67 -6.76 -47.85
CA PRO A 287 -29.44 -7.46 -46.83
C PRO A 287 -30.19 -8.67 -47.39
N SER A 288 -30.32 -9.72 -46.58
CA SER A 288 -31.38 -10.73 -46.76
C SER A 288 -31.98 -11.15 -45.40
N ALA A 289 -33.27 -10.81 -45.26
CA ALA A 289 -34.37 -11.33 -44.41
C ALA A 289 -34.15 -12.70 -43.72
N SER A 290 -34.70 -13.05 -42.55
CA SER A 290 -35.71 -12.51 -41.61
C SER A 290 -35.66 -13.39 -40.32
N PRO A 291 -36.34 -13.03 -39.20
CA PRO A 291 -36.01 -13.45 -37.83
C PRO A 291 -36.82 -14.69 -37.34
N PRO A 292 -36.59 -15.21 -36.11
CA PRO A 292 -37.42 -14.75 -34.99
C PRO A 292 -36.80 -14.74 -33.57
N LEU A 293 -37.43 -13.88 -32.75
CA LEU A 293 -37.75 -13.95 -31.31
C LEU A 293 -36.66 -13.75 -30.23
N ALA A 294 -36.88 -12.66 -29.49
CA ALA A 294 -36.23 -12.30 -28.24
C ALA A 294 -36.56 -13.27 -27.09
N PRO A 295 -35.67 -13.35 -26.10
CA PRO A 295 -36.11 -13.23 -24.72
C PRO A 295 -35.42 -12.04 -24.03
N THR A 296 -36.23 -11.24 -23.38
CA THR A 296 -35.84 -10.33 -22.31
C THR A 296 -35.33 -11.13 -21.10
N CYS A 297 -34.19 -10.78 -20.50
CA CYS A 297 -34.00 -10.85 -19.05
C CYS A 297 -32.67 -10.19 -18.60
N SER A 298 -32.80 -9.21 -17.70
CA SER A 298 -32.09 -8.95 -16.43
C SER A 298 -30.65 -9.41 -16.18
N PRO A 299 -29.90 -8.68 -15.31
CA PRO A 299 -28.48 -8.94 -15.05
C PRO A 299 -28.28 -10.27 -14.28
N ALA A 300 -27.50 -11.19 -14.86
CA ALA A 300 -27.02 -12.38 -14.17
C ALA A 300 -25.87 -11.96 -13.23
N ALA A 301 -26.01 -12.06 -11.92
CA ALA A 301 -26.02 -13.28 -11.11
C ALA A 301 -24.66 -13.99 -11.13
N VAL A 302 -23.95 -13.81 -10.01
CA VAL A 302 -22.78 -14.56 -9.57
C VAL A 302 -23.08 -16.06 -9.65
N LEU A 303 -22.28 -16.80 -10.40
CA LEU A 303 -22.36 -18.26 -10.43
C LEU A 303 -21.70 -18.85 -9.17
N PRO A 304 -22.33 -19.81 -8.47
CA PRO A 304 -21.69 -20.54 -7.38
C PRO A 304 -20.77 -21.64 -7.94
N VAL A 305 -19.52 -21.66 -7.48
CA VAL A 305 -18.57 -22.77 -7.70
C VAL A 305 -18.93 -23.92 -6.73
N PRO A 306 -18.98 -25.19 -7.17
CA PRO A 306 -19.34 -26.32 -6.32
C PRO A 306 -18.20 -26.72 -5.35
N PRO A 307 -18.50 -27.31 -4.18
CA PRO A 307 -17.47 -27.72 -3.23
C PRO A 307 -16.78 -29.01 -3.67
N ALA A 308 -15.44 -28.98 -3.69
CA ALA A 308 -14.62 -30.18 -3.81
C ALA A 308 -14.50 -30.92 -2.47
N SER A 309 -14.57 -32.24 -2.58
CA SER A 309 -14.78 -33.25 -1.55
C SER A 309 -13.66 -33.36 -0.50
N LEU A 310 -14.06 -33.53 0.76
CA LEU A 310 -13.20 -34.01 1.87
C LEU A 310 -12.94 -35.52 1.76
N PRO A 311 -11.79 -36.03 2.23
CA PRO A 311 -11.69 -37.36 2.79
C PRO A 311 -11.83 -37.35 4.31
N GLN A 312 -12.55 -38.37 4.80
CA GLN A 312 -12.86 -38.64 6.22
C GLN A 312 -11.78 -39.47 6.94
N SER A 313 -11.90 -39.46 8.26
CA SER A 313 -11.31 -40.34 9.31
C SER A 313 -9.95 -39.89 9.88
N ALA A 314 -9.70 -39.90 11.20
CA ALA A 314 -10.30 -40.69 12.27
C ALA A 314 -10.27 -39.98 13.66
N ALA A 315 -11.39 -40.16 14.39
CA ALA A 315 -11.61 -40.46 15.82
C ALA A 315 -10.81 -39.81 16.99
N PRO A 316 -11.43 -39.73 18.20
CA PRO A 316 -11.13 -38.73 19.22
C PRO A 316 -10.32 -39.27 20.41
N VAL A 317 -9.67 -38.38 21.16
CA VAL A 317 -9.22 -38.67 22.53
C VAL A 317 -9.74 -37.59 23.48
N ALA A 318 -10.28 -38.09 24.59
CA ALA A 318 -11.13 -37.41 25.54
C ALA A 318 -10.39 -36.54 26.56
N SER A 319 -11.16 -35.60 27.11
CA SER A 319 -11.21 -35.19 28.52
C SER A 319 -9.90 -35.07 29.30
N HIS A 320 -9.57 -33.83 29.71
CA HIS A 320 -9.23 -33.58 31.10
C HIS A 320 -9.62 -32.15 31.50
N GLN A 321 -10.57 -32.08 32.43
CA GLN A 321 -11.01 -30.89 33.12
C GLN A 321 -10.42 -30.95 34.53
N GLN A 322 -9.69 -29.90 34.94
CA GLN A 322 -9.43 -29.49 36.32
C GLN A 322 -8.76 -28.10 36.25
N CYS A 323 -9.51 -27.04 36.50
CA CYS A 323 -9.61 -26.36 37.80
C CYS A 323 -8.29 -25.75 38.27
N LEU A 324 -8.12 -24.44 38.05
CA LEU A 324 -7.59 -23.54 39.08
C LEU A 324 -8.31 -22.19 39.00
N ASN A 325 -9.05 -21.90 40.08
CA ASN A 325 -9.59 -20.59 40.40
C ASN A 325 -8.46 -19.60 40.68
N GLY A 326 -8.63 -18.37 40.17
CA GLY A 326 -7.79 -17.24 40.51
C GLY A 326 -8.54 -15.95 40.20
N SER A 327 -9.30 -15.48 41.19
CA SER A 327 -10.00 -14.20 41.17
C SER A 327 -9.02 -13.05 40.96
N ALA A 328 -9.20 -12.26 39.90
CA ALA A 328 -8.61 -10.93 39.78
C ALA A 328 -9.63 -9.99 39.13
N THR A 329 -10.27 -9.21 39.98
CA THR A 329 -10.92 -7.95 39.63
C THR A 329 -9.90 -7.01 38.98
N THR A 330 -10.13 -6.60 37.74
CA THR A 330 -9.46 -5.43 37.17
C THR A 330 -10.46 -4.57 36.41
N ALA A 331 -10.35 -3.28 36.69
CA ALA A 331 -11.24 -2.19 36.31
C ALA A 331 -11.57 -2.13 34.82
N ALA A 332 -12.79 -1.70 34.53
CA ALA A 332 -13.18 -1.21 33.22
C ALA A 332 -12.27 -0.03 32.82
N GLU A 333 -11.34 -0.28 31.90
CA GLU A 333 -10.56 0.77 31.25
C GLU A 333 -11.54 1.60 30.41
N ALA A 334 -11.63 2.90 30.70
CA ALA A 334 -12.42 3.84 29.90
C ALA A 334 -12.00 3.72 28.42
N PRO A 335 -12.93 3.79 27.45
CA PRO A 335 -12.59 3.59 26.05
C PRO A 335 -11.55 4.64 25.63
N ARG A 336 -10.32 4.18 25.35
CA ARG A 336 -9.29 5.03 24.74
C ARG A 336 -9.89 5.61 23.46
N ARG A 337 -10.01 6.94 23.38
CA ARG A 337 -10.46 7.61 22.16
C ARG A 337 -9.55 7.18 21.01
N ARG A 338 -10.12 6.72 19.91
CA ARG A 338 -9.35 6.39 18.70
C ARG A 338 -8.63 7.65 18.21
N PRO A 339 -7.38 7.53 17.70
CA PRO A 339 -6.69 8.64 17.08
C PRO A 339 -7.53 9.25 15.97
N SER A 340 -7.62 10.59 15.93
CA SER A 340 -8.16 11.27 14.77
C SER A 340 -7.02 11.65 13.83
N TYR A 341 -6.99 11.03 12.66
CA TYR A 341 -6.05 11.37 11.60
C TYR A 341 -6.51 12.59 10.76
N SER A 342 -7.61 13.24 11.18
CA SER A 342 -8.03 14.52 10.63
C SER A 342 -7.08 15.64 11.05
N LEU A 343 -6.74 16.52 10.11
CA LEU A 343 -5.98 17.72 10.42
C LEU A 343 -6.88 18.73 11.16
N ARG A 344 -6.38 19.30 12.25
CA ARG A 344 -7.04 20.42 12.94
C ARG A 344 -6.99 21.65 12.04
N ASP A 345 -8.08 22.44 12.02
CA ASP A 345 -8.10 23.74 11.37
C ASP A 345 -7.03 24.64 11.98
N THR A 346 -5.89 24.71 11.28
CA THR A 346 -4.88 25.71 11.52
C THR A 346 -5.36 26.96 10.81
N ALA A 347 -6.28 27.69 11.44
CA ALA A 347 -6.60 29.04 11.03
C ALA A 347 -5.27 29.81 10.94
N VAL A 348 -4.92 30.21 9.71
CA VAL A 348 -3.80 31.12 9.43
C VAL A 348 -4.26 32.54 9.69
#